data_AF-A0A4P5WIH2-F1
#
_entry.id   AF-A0A4P5WIH2-F1
#
_cell.length_a   1.000
_cell.length_b   1.000
_cell.length_c   1.000
_cell.angle_alpha   90.00
_cell.angle_beta   90.00
_cell.angle_gamma   90.00
#
_symmetry.space_group_name_H-M   'P 1'
#
loop_
_entity.id
_entity.type
_entity.pdbx_description
1 polymer ?
#
loop_
_entity_poly.entity_id
_entity_poly.type
_entity_poly.pdbx_seq_one_letter_code
_entity_poly.pdbx_strand_id
1 'polypeptide(L)'
;MTTPQNSRYHKQMLFSGIGTTGQQRLKDSSVLLVGCGALGCVVADALARAGVGRIRIVDRDFVELSNLQRQMLFDEQDVADHLPKAIAAERRLKRINSDVIIEPIVADADCTNLPRLANDVSLMLDGTDNFEIRYLLNDLSLETGTPWIFTGCTGSHGQVMPVLPGRTACLRCLLPHPPPPGSVETCDTAGVLGPAVSVAAALQATLALKILAGHADEIGCQLTILDVWTGAMRQVETAALKSAGTCPACSHGERLWLNGTQRAASTVLCGRNAVQITPPEPLQKSLPELASRLQNSGHVTLNKFLLRLRLQRPEKDSDLRETDVELTIFPDGRAIIRGTSDPAVARSLYSRYIGG
;
A
#
# COMPACT_ATOMS: atom_id res chain seq x y z
N MET A 1 4.94 3.54 37.04
CA MET A 1 5.81 2.62 36.28
C MET A 1 5.10 1.28 36.18
N THR A 2 4.80 0.81 34.98
CA THR A 2 4.18 -0.51 34.76
C THR A 2 5.19 -1.60 35.09
N THR A 3 4.86 -2.50 36.02
CA THR A 3 5.65 -3.70 36.28
C THR A 3 5.58 -4.64 35.06
N PRO A 4 6.58 -5.50 34.80
CA PRO A 4 6.59 -6.40 33.65
C PRO A 4 5.35 -7.31 33.55
N GLN A 5 4.74 -7.65 34.69
CA GLN A 5 3.53 -8.48 34.79
C GLN A 5 2.24 -7.72 34.43
N ASN A 6 2.27 -6.38 34.51
CA ASN A 6 1.19 -5.48 34.09
C ASN A 6 1.48 -4.82 32.73
N SER A 7 2.53 -5.26 32.02
CA SER A 7 2.82 -4.80 30.66
C SER A 7 1.81 -5.38 29.67
N ARG A 8 1.35 -4.55 28.71
CA ARG A 8 0.55 -4.97 27.55
C ARG A 8 1.17 -6.17 26.82
N TYR A 9 2.50 -6.26 26.82
CA TYR A 9 3.27 -7.26 26.09
C TYR A 9 3.66 -8.49 26.91
N HIS A 10 3.17 -8.63 28.16
CA HIS A 10 3.59 -9.72 29.05
C HIS A 10 3.51 -11.10 28.38
N LYS A 11 2.38 -11.43 27.76
CA LYS A 11 2.19 -12.73 27.07
C LYS A 11 3.11 -12.90 25.85
N GLN A 12 3.38 -11.81 25.13
CA GLN A 12 4.28 -11.83 23.97
C GLN A 12 5.73 -12.07 24.41
N MET A 13 6.16 -11.45 25.52
CA MET A 13 7.49 -11.62 26.09
C MET A 13 7.75 -13.00 26.69
N LEU A 14 6.71 -13.80 26.98
CA LEU A 14 6.87 -15.20 27.41
C LEU A 14 7.33 -16.11 26.26
N PHE A 15 7.08 -15.74 25.01
CA PHE A 15 7.59 -16.48 23.86
C PHE A 15 9.09 -16.24 23.72
N SER A 16 9.88 -17.32 23.75
CA SER A 16 11.34 -17.27 23.75
C SER A 16 11.95 -16.59 22.52
N GLY A 17 11.27 -16.64 21.37
CA GLY A 17 11.69 -15.93 20.16
C GLY A 17 11.48 -14.41 20.19
N ILE A 18 10.88 -13.87 21.26
CA ILE A 18 10.78 -12.41 21.49
C ILE A 18 11.46 -12.07 22.81
N GLY A 19 10.97 -12.58 23.95
CA GLY A 19 11.53 -12.23 25.26
C GLY A 19 11.47 -10.73 25.58
N THR A 20 12.15 -10.32 26.66
CA THR A 20 12.27 -8.89 27.01
C THR A 20 13.12 -8.13 25.98
N THR A 21 14.22 -8.74 25.52
CA THR A 21 15.15 -8.11 24.58
C THR A 21 14.52 -7.89 23.21
N GLY A 22 13.82 -8.88 22.66
CA GLY A 22 13.12 -8.74 21.38
C GLY A 22 11.99 -7.72 21.49
N GLN A 23 11.24 -7.68 22.59
CA GLN A 23 10.23 -6.64 22.80
C GLN A 23 10.82 -5.23 22.81
N GLN A 24 11.98 -5.04 23.44
CA GLN A 24 12.68 -3.76 23.41
C GLN A 24 13.12 -3.41 21.99
N ARG A 25 13.66 -4.37 21.22
CA ARG A 25 13.99 -4.16 19.81
C ARG A 25 12.78 -3.79 18.96
N LEU A 26 11.62 -4.41 19.17
CA LEU A 26 10.37 -4.02 18.50
C LEU A 26 10.04 -2.56 18.80
N LYS A 27 10.13 -2.15 20.06
CA LYS A 27 9.87 -0.76 20.49
C LYS A 27 10.84 0.26 19.89
N ASP A 28 12.08 -0.14 19.67
CA ASP A 28 13.11 0.72 19.07
C ASP A 28 13.10 0.70 17.53
N SER A 29 12.34 -0.23 16.93
CA SER A 29 12.25 -0.41 15.49
C SER A 29 11.26 0.56 14.83
N SER A 30 11.48 0.81 13.55
CA SER A 30 10.51 1.49 12.72
C SER A 30 10.28 0.80 11.39
N VAL A 31 9.05 0.87 10.89
CA VAL A 31 8.65 0.20 9.65
C VAL A 31 8.01 1.17 8.67
N LEU A 32 8.25 0.94 7.38
CA LEU A 32 7.51 1.56 6.29
C LEU A 32 6.51 0.55 5.73
N LEU A 33 5.22 0.85 5.83
CA LEU A 33 4.14 0.12 5.18
C LEU A 33 3.66 0.91 3.97
N VAL A 34 3.85 0.35 2.78
CA VAL A 34 3.36 0.95 1.54
C VAL A 34 2.06 0.25 1.15
N GLY A 35 0.97 0.99 1.13
CA GLY A 35 -0.40 0.47 0.99
C GLY A 35 -1.02 0.08 2.33
N CYS A 36 -2.17 0.67 2.62
CA CYS A 36 -3.03 0.39 3.77
C CYS A 36 -4.40 -0.15 3.32
N GLY A 37 -4.39 -0.97 2.26
CA GLY A 37 -5.55 -1.73 1.81
C GLY A 37 -5.78 -2.98 2.66
N ALA A 38 -6.21 -4.07 2.02
CA ALA A 38 -6.61 -5.30 2.72
C ALA A 38 -5.44 -5.92 3.52
N LEU A 39 -4.29 -6.11 2.87
CA LEU A 39 -3.08 -6.64 3.52
C LEU A 39 -2.55 -5.67 4.58
N GLY A 40 -2.36 -4.40 4.19
CA GLY A 40 -1.80 -3.37 5.05
C GLY A 40 -2.60 -3.15 6.34
N CYS A 41 -3.94 -3.26 6.31
CA CYS A 41 -4.78 -3.18 7.50
C CYS A 41 -4.40 -4.23 8.55
N VAL A 42 -4.30 -5.49 8.14
CA VAL A 42 -3.99 -6.62 9.03
C VAL A 42 -2.57 -6.49 9.59
N VAL A 43 -1.60 -6.14 8.73
CA VAL A 43 -0.20 -5.97 9.14
C VAL A 43 -0.05 -4.82 10.12
N ALA A 44 -0.62 -3.65 9.83
CA ALA A 44 -0.50 -2.49 10.71
C ALA A 44 -1.16 -2.73 12.07
N ASP A 45 -2.33 -3.40 12.10
CA ASP A 45 -2.99 -3.80 13.35
C ASP A 45 -2.08 -4.75 14.17
N ALA A 46 -1.52 -5.78 13.53
CA ALA A 46 -0.65 -6.75 14.18
C ALA A 46 0.62 -6.09 14.75
N LEU A 47 1.29 -5.23 13.98
CA LEU A 47 2.52 -4.56 14.43
C LEU A 47 2.27 -3.53 15.53
N ALA A 48 1.17 -2.77 15.45
CA ALA A 48 0.80 -1.83 16.50
C ALA A 48 0.49 -2.56 17.81
N ARG A 49 -0.23 -3.69 17.74
CA ARG A 49 -0.49 -4.55 18.92
C ARG A 49 0.76 -5.19 19.48
N ALA A 50 1.71 -5.55 18.63
CA ALA A 50 2.99 -6.12 19.03
C ALA A 50 3.96 -5.08 19.62
N GLY A 51 3.67 -3.78 19.49
CA GLY A 51 4.48 -2.71 20.06
C GLY A 51 5.68 -2.32 19.23
N VAL A 52 5.60 -2.41 17.91
CA VAL A 52 6.60 -1.81 17.02
C VAL A 52 6.62 -0.30 17.23
N GLY A 53 7.79 0.29 17.49
CA GLY A 53 7.93 1.68 17.94
C GLY A 53 7.30 2.72 17.03
N ARG A 54 7.55 2.61 15.72
CA ARG A 54 7.03 3.52 14.70
C ARG A 54 6.54 2.78 13.47
N ILE A 55 5.34 3.11 13.01
CA ILE A 55 4.75 2.60 11.77
C ILE A 55 4.44 3.79 10.86
N ARG A 56 5.21 3.93 9.78
CA ARG A 56 4.96 4.91 8.71
C ARG A 56 4.10 4.27 7.65
N ILE A 57 2.92 4.83 7.40
CA ILE A 57 1.91 4.26 6.50
C ILE A 57 1.77 5.21 5.31
N VAL A 58 2.05 4.71 4.11
CA VAL A 58 1.89 5.47 2.86
C VAL A 58 0.73 4.87 2.08
N ASP A 59 -0.36 5.62 1.94
CA ASP A 59 -1.48 5.24 1.09
C ASP A 59 -2.18 6.49 0.57
N ARG A 60 -2.48 6.52 -0.72
CA ARG A 60 -3.16 7.63 -1.40
C ARG A 60 -4.68 7.54 -1.41
N ASP A 61 -5.21 6.35 -1.21
CA ASP A 61 -6.62 6.06 -1.42
C ASP A 61 -7.47 6.51 -0.22
N PHE A 62 -8.77 6.51 -0.45
CA PHE A 62 -9.79 6.81 0.54
C PHE A 62 -10.52 5.53 0.93
N VAL A 63 -11.14 5.55 2.11
CA VAL A 63 -11.99 4.45 2.56
C VAL A 63 -13.24 4.39 1.68
N GLU A 64 -13.59 3.20 1.20
CA GLU A 64 -14.76 2.96 0.36
C GLU A 64 -15.58 1.79 0.92
N LEU A 65 -16.91 1.86 0.79
CA LEU A 65 -17.83 0.85 1.32
C LEU A 65 -17.53 -0.56 0.79
N SER A 66 -17.25 -0.68 -0.51
CA SER A 66 -16.92 -1.96 -1.18
C SER A 66 -15.64 -2.62 -0.66
N ASN A 67 -14.82 -1.87 0.08
CA ASN A 67 -13.56 -2.34 0.63
C ASN A 67 -13.67 -2.80 2.09
N LEU A 68 -14.74 -2.45 2.81
CA LEU A 68 -14.91 -2.76 4.23
C LEU A 68 -14.96 -4.28 4.51
N GLN A 69 -15.41 -5.10 3.56
CA GLN A 69 -15.45 -6.57 3.71
C GLN A 69 -14.08 -7.21 4.00
N ARG A 70 -12.97 -6.51 3.69
CA ARG A 70 -11.59 -7.01 3.87
C ARG A 70 -10.60 -6.01 4.46
N GLN A 71 -11.00 -4.76 4.69
CA GLN A 71 -10.13 -3.70 5.22
C GLN A 71 -10.51 -3.39 6.67
N MET A 72 -10.11 -4.28 7.58
CA MET A 72 -10.61 -4.34 8.96
C MET A 72 -10.25 -3.15 9.87
N LEU A 73 -9.38 -2.23 9.44
CA LEU A 73 -9.09 -1.02 10.21
C LEU A 73 -10.18 0.05 10.07
N PHE A 74 -11.00 -0.03 9.03
CA PHE A 74 -11.94 1.02 8.67
C PHE A 74 -13.38 0.62 8.95
N ASP A 75 -14.24 1.61 9.12
CA ASP A 75 -15.68 1.41 9.32
C ASP A 75 -16.54 2.33 8.43
N GLU A 76 -17.86 2.20 8.54
CA GLU A 76 -18.80 3.00 7.75
C GLU A 76 -18.73 4.50 8.08
N GLN A 77 -18.29 4.88 9.28
CA GLN A 77 -18.10 6.28 9.62
C GLN A 77 -16.90 6.87 8.88
N ASP A 78 -15.80 6.11 8.75
CA ASP A 78 -14.65 6.53 7.95
C ASP A 78 -15.02 6.76 6.47
N VAL A 79 -15.96 5.96 5.94
CA VAL A 79 -16.55 6.14 4.61
C VAL A 79 -17.38 7.43 4.55
N ALA A 80 -18.29 7.63 5.51
CA ALA A 80 -19.12 8.84 5.58
C ALA A 80 -18.29 10.12 5.70
N ASP A 81 -17.20 10.07 6.46
CA ASP A 81 -16.25 11.18 6.67
C ASP A 81 -15.29 11.39 5.48
N HIS A 82 -15.28 10.47 4.50
CA HIS A 82 -14.39 10.49 3.33
C HIS A 82 -12.92 10.61 3.76
N LEU A 83 -12.48 9.74 4.67
CA LEU A 83 -11.12 9.78 5.17
C LEU A 83 -10.13 9.10 4.22
N PRO A 84 -8.92 9.68 4.05
CA PRO A 84 -7.80 8.95 3.49
C PRO A 84 -7.48 7.72 4.34
N LYS A 85 -7.15 6.59 3.70
CA LYS A 85 -6.85 5.33 4.39
C LYS A 85 -5.73 5.47 5.42
N ALA A 86 -4.65 6.18 5.08
CA ALA A 86 -3.54 6.40 6.01
C ALA A 86 -3.99 7.14 7.28
N ILE A 87 -4.88 8.12 7.15
CA ILE A 87 -5.43 8.88 8.29
C ILE A 87 -6.41 8.04 9.11
N ALA A 88 -7.31 7.30 8.47
CA ALA A 88 -8.23 6.39 9.15
C ALA A 88 -7.45 5.31 9.94
N ALA A 89 -6.40 4.76 9.33
CA ALA A 89 -5.51 3.80 9.98
C ALA A 89 -4.82 4.42 11.21
N GLU A 90 -4.28 5.64 11.12
CA GLU A 90 -3.70 6.33 12.26
C GLU A 90 -4.70 6.47 13.42
N ARG A 91 -5.91 6.96 13.14
CA ARG A 91 -6.98 7.12 14.15
C ARG A 91 -7.29 5.80 14.84
N ARG A 92 -7.42 4.72 14.07
CA ARG A 92 -7.72 3.38 14.60
C ARG A 92 -6.56 2.81 15.43
N LEU A 93 -5.35 2.85 14.91
CA LEU A 93 -4.17 2.25 15.54
C LEU A 93 -3.76 2.98 16.83
N LYS A 94 -3.88 4.32 16.89
CA LYS A 94 -3.66 5.08 18.12
C LYS A 94 -4.63 4.71 19.25
N ARG A 95 -5.87 4.33 18.92
CA ARG A 95 -6.84 3.81 19.89
C ARG A 95 -6.49 2.40 20.37
N ILE A 96 -5.82 1.60 19.54
CA ILE A 96 -5.39 0.25 19.88
C ILE A 96 -4.17 0.31 20.79
N ASN A 97 -3.16 1.10 20.42
CA ASN A 97 -1.94 1.24 21.18
C ASN A 97 -1.34 2.65 21.05
N SER A 98 -1.52 3.47 22.09
CA SER A 98 -1.05 4.85 22.15
C SER A 98 0.47 5.00 22.28
N ASP A 99 1.18 3.92 22.64
CA ASP A 99 2.64 3.94 22.82
C ASP A 99 3.39 3.86 21.47
N VAL A 100 2.67 3.54 20.38
CA VAL A 100 3.22 3.39 19.04
C VAL A 100 3.05 4.69 18.26
N ILE A 101 4.12 5.14 17.62
CA ILE A 101 4.12 6.31 16.75
C ILE A 101 3.57 5.88 15.38
N ILE A 102 2.39 6.39 15.02
CA ILE A 102 1.84 6.19 13.68
C ILE A 102 2.07 7.45 12.86
N GLU A 103 2.74 7.33 11.71
CA GLU A 103 3.02 8.42 10.78
C GLU A 103 2.22 8.20 9.48
N PRO A 104 1.03 8.82 9.35
CA PRO A 104 0.24 8.68 8.13
C PRO A 104 0.72 9.62 7.03
N ILE A 105 1.00 9.08 5.85
CA ILE A 105 1.41 9.81 4.66
C ILE A 105 0.37 9.56 3.57
N VAL A 106 -0.41 10.60 3.26
CA VAL A 106 -1.38 10.58 2.17
C VAL A 106 -0.69 10.99 0.87
N ALA A 107 -0.07 10.02 0.20
CA ALA A 107 0.67 10.25 -1.03
C ALA A 107 0.65 9.01 -1.93
N ASP A 108 0.77 9.24 -3.24
CA ASP A 108 1.08 8.14 -4.18
C ASP A 108 2.54 7.73 -3.95
N ALA A 109 2.80 6.45 -3.72
CA ALA A 109 4.17 5.99 -3.52
C ALA A 109 4.87 5.93 -4.88
N ASP A 110 6.04 6.57 -5.03
CA ASP A 110 6.78 6.55 -6.28
C ASP A 110 8.30 6.71 -6.05
N CYS A 111 9.08 6.63 -7.13
CA CYS A 111 10.54 6.74 -7.09
C CYS A 111 11.05 8.10 -6.60
N THR A 112 10.23 9.15 -6.62
CA THR A 112 10.61 10.49 -6.16
C THR A 112 10.46 10.66 -4.65
N ASN A 113 9.57 9.89 -4.02
CA ASN A 113 9.26 10.05 -2.59
C ASN A 113 9.64 8.84 -1.73
N LEU A 114 9.57 7.60 -2.24
CA LEU A 114 9.82 6.41 -1.45
C LEU A 114 11.23 6.34 -0.85
N PRO A 115 12.31 6.75 -1.54
CA PRO A 115 13.65 6.75 -0.95
C PRO A 115 13.71 7.59 0.32
N ARG A 116 13.13 8.80 0.30
CA ARG A 116 13.05 9.68 1.48
C ARG A 116 12.17 9.08 2.57
N LEU A 117 11.05 8.46 2.21
CA LEU A 117 10.12 7.84 3.16
C LEU A 117 10.68 6.54 3.78
N ALA A 118 11.65 5.90 3.14
CA ALA A 118 12.34 4.73 3.66
C ALA A 118 13.58 5.09 4.50
N ASN A 119 13.93 6.38 4.62
CA ASN A 119 15.01 6.78 5.53
C ASN A 119 14.68 6.38 6.97
N ASP A 120 15.71 5.86 7.64
CA ASP A 120 15.69 5.44 9.05
C ASP A 120 14.66 4.36 9.39
N VAL A 121 14.22 3.56 8.41
CA VAL A 121 13.34 2.40 8.68
C VAL A 121 14.12 1.10 8.75
N SER A 122 13.74 0.24 9.68
CA SER A 122 14.36 -1.06 9.92
C SER A 122 13.85 -2.15 8.97
N LEU A 123 12.64 -1.94 8.40
CA LEU A 123 11.95 -2.91 7.56
C LEU A 123 10.89 -2.22 6.70
N MET A 124 10.76 -2.65 5.43
CA MET A 124 9.69 -2.26 4.53
C MET A 124 8.67 -3.40 4.35
N LEU A 125 7.40 -3.05 4.18
CA LEU A 125 6.28 -4.00 4.08
C LEU A 125 5.42 -3.67 2.87
N ASP A 126 5.13 -4.68 2.06
CA ASP A 126 4.21 -4.59 0.92
C ASP A 126 2.76 -4.79 1.38
N GLY A 127 1.98 -3.71 1.38
CA GLY A 127 0.53 -3.72 1.49
C GLY A 127 -0.18 -3.35 0.18
N THR A 128 0.53 -3.42 -0.94
CA THR A 128 0.05 -3.00 -2.27
C THR A 128 -0.40 -4.18 -3.12
N ASP A 129 -1.17 -3.87 -4.16
CA ASP A 129 -1.53 -4.77 -5.26
C ASP A 129 -0.87 -4.35 -6.59
N ASN A 130 0.07 -3.38 -6.55
CA ASN A 130 0.67 -2.79 -7.73
C ASN A 130 2.09 -3.33 -7.98
N PHE A 131 2.30 -3.98 -9.12
CA PHE A 131 3.61 -4.50 -9.51
C PHE A 131 4.68 -3.41 -9.61
N GLU A 132 4.41 -2.24 -10.19
CA GLU A 132 5.40 -1.16 -10.30
C GLU A 132 5.96 -0.77 -8.92
N ILE A 133 5.09 -0.64 -7.92
CA ILE A 133 5.49 -0.33 -6.55
C ILE A 133 6.27 -1.49 -5.92
N ARG A 134 5.89 -2.74 -6.19
CA ARG A 134 6.64 -3.92 -5.72
C ARG A 134 8.05 -3.98 -6.28
N TYR A 135 8.24 -3.65 -7.56
CA TYR A 135 9.56 -3.59 -8.17
C TYR A 135 10.37 -2.41 -7.64
N LEU A 136 9.74 -1.26 -7.41
CA LEU A 136 10.37 -0.12 -6.76
C LEU A 136 10.83 -0.44 -5.33
N LEU A 137 9.97 -1.09 -4.51
CA LEU A 137 10.31 -1.56 -3.17
C LEU A 137 11.46 -2.57 -3.18
N ASN A 138 11.47 -3.47 -4.16
CA ASN A 138 12.58 -4.40 -4.38
C ASN A 138 13.89 -3.65 -4.66
N ASP A 139 13.89 -2.74 -5.63
CA ASP A 139 15.08 -1.97 -6.00
C ASP A 139 15.58 -1.14 -4.82
N LEU A 140 14.68 -0.48 -4.10
CA LEU A 140 14.99 0.30 -2.90
C LEU A 140 15.55 -0.57 -1.76
N SER A 141 15.01 -1.78 -1.56
CA SER A 141 15.52 -2.74 -0.57
C SER A 141 16.95 -3.14 -0.91
N LEU A 142 17.21 -3.45 -2.17
CA LEU A 142 18.55 -3.82 -2.63
C LEU A 142 19.54 -2.66 -2.59
N GLU A 143 19.08 -1.43 -2.82
CA GLU A 143 19.91 -0.23 -2.78
C GLU A 143 20.33 0.14 -1.35
N THR A 144 19.37 0.12 -0.42
CA THR A 144 19.59 0.60 0.95
C THR A 144 20.08 -0.51 1.89
N GLY A 145 19.99 -1.77 1.47
CA GLY A 145 20.19 -2.92 2.37
C GLY A 145 19.02 -3.16 3.33
N THR A 146 17.97 -2.33 3.28
CA THR A 146 16.80 -2.45 4.16
C THR A 146 15.97 -3.67 3.77
N PRO A 147 15.68 -4.61 4.70
CA PRO A 147 14.79 -5.73 4.44
C PRO A 147 13.42 -5.29 3.91
N TRP A 148 12.84 -6.12 3.05
CA TRP A 148 11.49 -5.95 2.54
C TRP A 148 10.75 -7.27 2.55
N ILE A 149 9.45 -7.27 2.88
CA ILE A 149 8.63 -8.48 2.77
C ILE A 149 7.57 -8.27 1.69
N PHE A 150 7.78 -8.95 0.56
CA PHE A 150 6.81 -9.07 -0.53
C PHE A 150 5.60 -9.87 -0.08
N THR A 151 4.40 -9.39 -0.37
CA THR A 151 3.16 -10.13 -0.10
C THR A 151 2.10 -9.82 -1.15
N GLY A 152 1.40 -10.86 -1.60
CA GLY A 152 0.30 -10.72 -2.55
C GLY A 152 -0.86 -11.66 -2.21
N CYS A 153 -2.07 -11.28 -2.61
CA CYS A 153 -3.26 -12.09 -2.42
C CYS A 153 -4.28 -11.81 -3.53
N THR A 154 -4.84 -12.87 -4.12
CA THR A 154 -5.88 -12.83 -5.16
C THR A 154 -6.77 -14.06 -5.01
N GLY A 155 -8.10 -13.90 -5.10
CA GLY A 155 -9.04 -14.99 -4.85
C GLY A 155 -8.87 -15.58 -3.45
N SER A 156 -8.62 -16.89 -3.36
CA SER A 156 -8.28 -17.61 -2.12
C SER A 156 -6.76 -17.78 -1.90
N HIS A 157 -5.93 -17.30 -2.82
CA HIS A 157 -4.50 -17.55 -2.83
C HIS A 157 -3.72 -16.41 -2.16
N GLY A 158 -2.64 -16.75 -1.47
CA GLY A 158 -1.70 -15.80 -0.89
C GLY A 158 -0.26 -16.21 -1.14
N GLN A 159 0.63 -15.22 -1.15
CA GLN A 159 2.06 -15.42 -1.31
C GLN A 159 2.85 -14.45 -0.43
N VAL A 160 3.91 -14.94 0.21
CA VAL A 160 4.78 -14.15 1.10
C VAL A 160 6.24 -14.54 0.89
N MET A 161 7.11 -13.57 0.67
CA MET A 161 8.54 -13.80 0.48
C MET A 161 9.36 -12.69 1.17
N PRO A 162 10.27 -13.04 2.11
CA PRO A 162 11.21 -12.09 2.68
C PRO A 162 12.37 -11.84 1.71
N VAL A 163 12.61 -10.57 1.39
CA VAL A 163 13.78 -10.08 0.66
C VAL A 163 14.75 -9.47 1.68
N LEU A 164 15.81 -10.23 1.99
CA LEU A 164 16.93 -9.81 2.81
C LEU A 164 18.13 -9.59 1.86
N PRO A 165 18.48 -8.34 1.52
CA PRO A 165 19.57 -8.03 0.60
C PRO A 165 20.86 -8.80 0.93
N GLY A 166 21.52 -9.33 -0.10
CA GLY A 166 22.70 -10.18 0.07
C GLY A 166 22.41 -11.61 0.55
N ARG A 167 21.29 -11.88 1.23
CA ARG A 167 21.01 -13.17 1.87
C ARG A 167 19.94 -14.03 1.18
N THR A 168 18.79 -13.47 0.82
CA THR A 168 17.72 -14.20 0.11
C THR A 168 17.62 -13.78 -1.36
N ALA A 169 16.78 -14.49 -2.12
CA ALA A 169 16.38 -14.11 -3.47
C ALA A 169 15.55 -12.82 -3.44
N CYS A 170 15.73 -11.96 -4.44
CA CYS A 170 14.93 -10.75 -4.61
C CYS A 170 13.70 -11.03 -5.49
N LEU A 171 12.76 -10.08 -5.60
CA LEU A 171 11.60 -10.25 -6.48
C LEU A 171 12.02 -10.54 -7.92
N ARG A 172 13.08 -9.89 -8.41
CA ARG A 172 13.60 -10.08 -9.78
C ARG A 172 14.34 -11.39 -10.01
N CYS A 173 14.64 -12.15 -8.96
CA CYS A 173 15.05 -13.56 -9.10
C CYS A 173 13.85 -14.44 -9.47
N LEU A 174 12.68 -14.17 -8.87
CA LEU A 174 11.45 -14.92 -9.09
C LEU A 174 10.73 -14.48 -10.38
N LEU A 175 10.68 -13.17 -10.60
CA LEU A 175 9.94 -12.53 -11.67
C LEU A 175 10.84 -11.43 -12.28
N PRO A 176 11.64 -11.74 -13.31
CA PRO A 176 12.63 -10.80 -13.85
C PRO A 176 12.03 -9.51 -14.41
N HIS A 177 10.82 -9.61 -14.98
CA HIS A 177 10.05 -8.52 -15.58
C HIS A 177 8.60 -8.55 -15.08
N PRO A 178 7.96 -7.38 -14.87
CA PRO A 178 6.56 -7.34 -14.48
C PRO A 178 5.71 -8.04 -15.55
N PRO A 179 4.64 -8.72 -15.14
CA PRO A 179 3.73 -9.33 -16.10
C PRO A 179 3.06 -8.22 -16.94
N PRO A 180 2.74 -8.48 -18.22
CA PRO A 180 2.06 -7.50 -19.05
C PRO A 180 0.78 -6.95 -18.38
N PRO A 181 0.44 -5.67 -18.53
CA PRO A 181 -0.81 -5.13 -17.99
C PRO A 181 -2.02 -5.96 -18.43
N GLY A 182 -2.88 -6.32 -17.47
CA GLY A 182 -4.08 -7.13 -17.74
C GLY A 182 -3.85 -8.64 -17.92
N SER A 183 -2.60 -9.12 -17.87
CA SER A 183 -2.30 -10.57 -17.97
C SER A 183 -2.45 -11.33 -16.65
N VAL A 184 -2.59 -10.61 -15.53
CA VAL A 184 -2.79 -11.18 -14.20
C VAL A 184 -4.12 -10.68 -13.65
N GLU A 185 -4.91 -11.60 -13.11
CA GLU A 185 -6.16 -11.24 -12.46
C GLU A 185 -5.89 -10.37 -11.22
N THR A 186 -6.69 -9.31 -11.10
CA THR A 186 -6.65 -8.39 -9.95
C THR A 186 -7.72 -8.79 -8.93
N CYS A 187 -7.64 -8.21 -7.73
CA CYS A 187 -8.72 -8.33 -6.74
C CYS A 187 -10.09 -7.90 -7.30
N ASP A 188 -10.11 -6.94 -8.23
CA ASP A 188 -11.34 -6.40 -8.81
C ASP A 188 -11.90 -7.30 -9.94
N THR A 189 -11.07 -8.18 -10.54
CA THR A 189 -11.50 -9.09 -11.62
C THR A 189 -11.71 -10.53 -11.16
N ALA A 190 -10.81 -11.07 -10.32
CA ALA A 190 -10.94 -12.42 -9.75
C ALA A 190 -11.68 -12.45 -8.41
N GLY A 191 -11.91 -11.29 -7.80
CA GLY A 191 -12.32 -11.20 -6.41
C GLY A 191 -11.17 -11.50 -5.43
N VAL A 192 -11.45 -11.30 -4.15
CA VAL A 192 -10.51 -11.64 -3.08
C VAL A 192 -11.25 -11.95 -1.78
N LEU A 193 -10.85 -13.05 -1.16
CA LEU A 193 -11.42 -13.54 0.08
C LEU A 193 -10.71 -12.89 1.28
N GLY A 194 -11.44 -12.18 2.15
CA GLY A 194 -10.88 -11.51 3.33
C GLY A 194 -10.03 -12.41 4.24
N PRO A 195 -10.46 -13.67 4.52
CA PRO A 195 -9.61 -14.65 5.19
C PRO A 195 -8.27 -14.95 4.49
N ALA A 196 -8.23 -15.03 3.15
CA ALA A 196 -6.98 -15.26 2.41
C ALA A 196 -5.97 -14.12 2.64
N VAL A 197 -6.47 -12.88 2.61
CA VAL A 197 -5.70 -11.68 2.96
C VAL A 197 -5.18 -11.79 4.40
N SER A 198 -6.04 -12.17 5.34
CA SER A 198 -5.69 -12.23 6.76
C SER A 198 -4.59 -13.25 7.04
N VAL A 199 -4.63 -14.44 6.41
CA VAL A 199 -3.59 -15.46 6.56
C VAL A 199 -2.27 -15.00 5.94
N ALA A 200 -2.30 -14.46 4.72
CA ALA A 200 -1.09 -13.95 4.06
C ALA A 200 -0.44 -12.80 4.86
N ALA A 201 -1.24 -11.84 5.32
CA ALA A 201 -0.75 -10.73 6.13
C ALA A 201 -0.26 -11.16 7.52
N ALA A 202 -0.87 -12.18 8.14
CA ALA A 202 -0.38 -12.74 9.40
C ALA A 202 1.02 -13.36 9.24
N LEU A 203 1.28 -14.05 8.12
CA LEU A 203 2.61 -14.56 7.79
C LEU A 203 3.61 -13.43 7.54
N GLN A 204 3.20 -12.36 6.82
CA GLN A 204 4.01 -11.16 6.64
C GLN A 204 4.37 -10.49 7.97
N ALA A 205 3.38 -10.30 8.86
CA ALA A 205 3.59 -9.75 10.20
C ALA A 205 4.49 -10.65 11.06
N THR A 206 4.35 -11.97 10.96
CA THR A 206 5.21 -12.93 11.67
C THR A 206 6.68 -12.79 11.25
N LEU A 207 6.94 -12.70 9.94
CA LEU A 207 8.29 -12.45 9.41
C LEU A 207 8.81 -11.08 9.86
N ALA A 208 7.96 -10.05 9.87
CA ALA A 208 8.33 -8.72 10.34
C ALA A 208 8.76 -8.75 11.81
N LEU A 209 7.96 -9.34 12.70
CA LEU A 209 8.31 -9.47 14.12
C LEU A 209 9.59 -10.29 14.31
N LYS A 210 9.78 -11.36 13.54
CA LYS A 210 11.00 -12.18 13.58
C LYS A 210 12.24 -11.37 13.19
N ILE A 211 12.18 -10.58 12.12
CA ILE A 211 13.28 -9.69 11.69
C ILE A 211 13.58 -8.66 12.76
N LEU A 212 12.55 -7.93 13.22
CA LEU A 212 12.70 -6.81 14.15
C LEU A 212 13.11 -7.25 15.56
N ALA A 213 12.74 -8.45 16.00
CA ALA A 213 13.25 -9.05 17.24
C ALA A 213 14.72 -9.48 17.12
N GLY A 214 15.31 -9.42 15.92
CA GLY A 214 16.71 -9.72 15.62
C GLY A 214 16.98 -11.20 15.36
N HIS A 215 15.99 -11.91 14.83
CA HIS A 215 16.08 -13.31 14.38
C HIS A 215 16.09 -13.40 12.84
N ALA A 216 16.60 -12.38 12.16
CA ALA A 216 16.68 -12.34 10.71
C ALA A 216 17.56 -13.49 10.16
N ASP A 217 18.57 -13.94 10.90
CA ASP A 217 19.49 -15.03 10.49
C ASP A 217 18.81 -16.39 10.35
N GLU A 218 17.68 -16.58 11.03
CA GLU A 218 16.87 -17.79 10.95
C GLU A 218 15.82 -17.77 9.83
N ILE A 219 15.86 -16.77 8.95
CA ILE A 219 14.96 -16.68 7.79
C ILE A 219 15.62 -17.35 6.60
N GLY A 220 14.97 -18.42 6.10
CA GLY A 220 15.37 -19.14 4.90
C GLY A 220 15.03 -18.40 3.60
N CYS A 221 15.67 -18.83 2.51
CA CYS A 221 15.43 -18.31 1.17
C CYS A 221 14.27 -19.09 0.51
N GLN A 222 13.04 -18.65 0.77
CA GLN A 222 11.83 -19.35 0.34
C GLN A 222 10.66 -18.42 0.06
N LEU A 223 9.80 -18.85 -0.86
CA LEU A 223 8.48 -18.28 -1.14
C LEU A 223 7.43 -19.17 -0.47
N THR A 224 6.60 -18.59 0.39
CA THR A 224 5.43 -19.29 0.95
C THR A 224 4.21 -19.00 0.07
N ILE A 225 3.52 -20.04 -0.36
CA ILE A 225 2.30 -19.99 -1.17
C ILE A 225 1.20 -20.71 -0.39
N LEU A 226 0.01 -20.11 -0.32
CA LEU A 226 -1.14 -20.67 0.36
C LEU A 226 -2.39 -20.58 -0.52
N ASP A 227 -3.30 -21.52 -0.32
CA ASP A 227 -4.68 -21.45 -0.79
C ASP A 227 -5.59 -21.80 0.39
N VAL A 228 -6.30 -20.79 0.91
CA VAL A 228 -7.15 -20.99 2.10
C VAL A 228 -8.41 -21.79 1.78
N TRP A 229 -8.79 -21.91 0.51
CA TRP A 229 -9.99 -22.66 0.12
C TRP A 229 -9.75 -24.17 0.23
N THR A 230 -8.58 -24.62 -0.24
CA THR A 230 -8.16 -26.02 -0.11
C THR A 230 -7.44 -26.31 1.20
N GLY A 231 -6.99 -25.29 1.92
CA GLY A 231 -6.15 -25.42 3.12
C GLY A 231 -4.69 -25.74 2.81
N ALA A 232 -4.28 -25.65 1.54
CA ALA A 232 -2.91 -25.96 1.12
C ALA A 232 -1.94 -24.84 1.52
N MET A 233 -0.78 -25.23 2.04
CA MET A 233 0.35 -24.33 2.29
C MET A 233 1.63 -25.01 1.82
N ARG A 234 2.38 -24.33 0.95
CA ARG A 234 3.62 -24.83 0.36
C ARG A 234 4.73 -23.80 0.50
N GLN A 235 5.91 -24.27 0.86
CA GLN A 235 7.14 -23.48 0.79
C GLN A 235 7.95 -23.93 -0.41
N VAL A 236 8.36 -22.97 -1.23
CA VAL A 236 9.20 -23.19 -2.41
C VAL A 236 10.54 -22.55 -2.14
N GLU A 237 11.60 -23.35 -2.16
CA GLU A 237 12.96 -22.85 -2.00
C GLU A 237 13.33 -21.96 -3.19
N THR A 238 13.89 -20.79 -2.90
CA THR A 238 14.33 -19.80 -3.91
C THR A 238 15.85 -19.61 -3.89
N ALA A 239 16.57 -20.38 -3.07
CA ALA A 239 18.03 -20.31 -2.95
C ALA A 239 18.74 -20.53 -4.29
N ALA A 240 18.27 -21.49 -5.11
CA ALA A 240 18.83 -21.77 -6.43
C ALA A 240 18.76 -20.56 -7.37
N LEU A 241 17.67 -19.78 -7.32
CA LEU A 241 17.50 -18.58 -8.15
C LEU A 241 18.50 -17.48 -7.78
N LYS A 242 18.81 -17.36 -6.48
CA LYS A 242 19.84 -16.43 -6.00
C LYS A 242 21.23 -16.91 -6.42
N SER A 243 21.55 -18.17 -6.15
CA SER A 243 22.87 -18.77 -6.38
C SER A 243 23.25 -18.85 -7.86
N ALA A 244 22.27 -18.85 -8.77
CA ALA A 244 22.52 -18.77 -10.20
C ALA A 244 23.30 -17.51 -10.61
N GLY A 245 23.23 -16.43 -9.83
CA GLY A 245 24.05 -15.23 -10.04
C GLY A 245 23.69 -14.40 -11.28
N THR A 246 22.61 -14.73 -11.98
CA THR A 246 22.18 -14.08 -13.24
C THR A 246 21.13 -12.99 -13.05
N CYS A 247 20.74 -12.69 -11.81
CA CYS A 247 19.66 -11.72 -11.56
C CYS A 247 20.12 -10.29 -11.91
N PRO A 248 19.43 -9.60 -12.83
CA PRO A 248 19.80 -8.23 -13.24
C PRO A 248 19.82 -7.24 -12.08
N ALA A 249 18.95 -7.38 -11.07
CA ALA A 249 18.92 -6.48 -9.93
C ALA A 249 19.91 -6.84 -8.82
N CYS A 250 19.75 -8.00 -8.16
CA CYS A 250 20.56 -8.29 -6.98
C CYS A 250 21.97 -8.76 -7.30
N SER A 251 22.23 -9.28 -8.51
CA SER A 251 23.58 -9.71 -8.92
C SER A 251 24.29 -8.68 -9.79
N HIS A 252 23.55 -7.94 -10.63
CA HIS A 252 24.14 -6.97 -11.57
C HIS A 252 23.82 -5.50 -11.26
N GLY A 253 23.12 -5.22 -10.15
CA GLY A 253 22.96 -3.84 -9.64
C GLY A 253 21.93 -2.98 -10.38
N GLU A 254 21.08 -3.55 -11.22
CA GLU A 254 20.08 -2.78 -11.96
C GLU A 254 18.96 -2.26 -11.03
N ARG A 255 18.59 -0.98 -11.19
CA ARG A 255 17.61 -0.25 -10.36
C ARG A 255 16.60 0.54 -11.20
N LEU A 256 16.00 -0.09 -12.22
CA LEU A 256 15.19 0.62 -13.23
C LEU A 256 14.01 1.39 -12.65
N TRP A 257 13.37 0.84 -11.60
CA TRP A 257 12.18 1.46 -11.00
C TRP A 257 12.58 2.55 -10.02
N LEU A 258 13.63 2.32 -9.24
CA LEU A 258 14.17 3.33 -8.32
C LEU A 258 14.72 4.55 -9.07
N ASN A 259 15.36 4.35 -10.22
CA ASN A 259 15.89 5.44 -11.05
C ASN A 259 14.80 6.12 -11.91
N GLY A 260 13.57 5.60 -11.91
CA GLY A 260 12.47 6.14 -12.70
C GLY A 260 12.57 5.89 -14.21
N THR A 261 13.48 5.02 -14.67
CA THR A 261 13.62 4.62 -16.08
C THR A 261 12.40 3.84 -16.57
N GLN A 262 11.76 3.08 -15.67
CA GLN A 262 10.48 2.42 -15.89
C GLN A 262 9.41 3.16 -15.08
N ARG A 263 8.61 4.00 -15.74
CA ARG A 263 7.40 4.61 -15.17
C ARG A 263 6.19 4.25 -16.05
N ALA A 264 5.08 3.85 -15.45
CA ALA A 264 3.83 3.80 -16.20
C ALA A 264 3.33 5.25 -16.41
N ALA A 265 3.37 5.72 -17.66
CA ALA A 265 2.71 6.96 -18.05
C ALA A 265 1.19 6.78 -17.90
N SER A 266 0.59 7.40 -16.89
CA SER A 266 -0.84 7.38 -16.54
C SER A 266 -1.42 6.00 -16.15
N THR A 267 -1.78 5.84 -14.89
CA THR A 267 -2.44 4.62 -14.39
C THR A 267 -3.95 4.73 -14.59
N VAL A 268 -4.48 3.96 -15.53
CA VAL A 268 -5.92 3.62 -15.55
C VAL A 268 -6.19 2.79 -14.30
N LEU A 269 -7.15 3.19 -13.46
CA LEU A 269 -7.57 2.39 -12.30
C LEU A 269 -8.43 1.23 -12.84
N CYS A 270 -7.78 0.12 -13.18
CA CYS A 270 -8.43 -1.08 -13.69
C CYS A 270 -9.61 -1.48 -12.78
N GLY A 271 -10.77 -1.77 -13.38
CA GLY A 271 -11.97 -2.22 -12.66
C GLY A 271 -12.87 -1.12 -12.06
N ARG A 272 -12.47 0.16 -12.08
CA ARG A 272 -13.22 1.25 -11.37
C ARG A 272 -13.95 2.26 -12.27
N ASN A 273 -13.98 2.06 -13.58
CA ASN A 273 -14.43 3.06 -14.57
C ASN A 273 -13.90 4.47 -14.22
N ALA A 274 -12.61 4.52 -13.89
CA ALA A 274 -11.97 5.73 -13.39
C ALA A 274 -10.54 5.87 -13.90
N VAL A 275 -10.12 7.11 -14.14
CA VAL A 275 -8.76 7.46 -14.54
C VAL A 275 -8.17 8.40 -13.49
N GLN A 276 -6.96 8.09 -13.04
CA GLN A 276 -6.17 9.02 -12.23
C GLN A 276 -5.32 9.90 -13.13
N ILE A 277 -5.32 11.19 -12.83
CA ILE A 277 -4.46 12.19 -13.46
C ILE A 277 -3.56 12.77 -12.38
N THR A 278 -2.26 12.66 -12.62
CA THR A 278 -1.24 13.35 -11.85
C THR A 278 -0.68 14.46 -12.72
N PRO A 279 -0.95 15.74 -12.41
CA PRO A 279 -0.38 16.85 -13.17
C PRO A 279 1.14 16.92 -12.96
N PRO A 280 1.90 17.42 -13.94
CA PRO A 280 3.35 17.59 -13.80
C PRO A 280 3.74 18.68 -12.79
N GLU A 281 2.84 19.63 -12.53
CA GLU A 281 3.01 20.69 -11.55
C GLU A 281 1.93 20.61 -10.46
N PRO A 282 2.26 20.96 -9.20
CA PRO A 282 1.27 21.04 -8.12
C PRO A 282 0.15 22.03 -8.45
N LEU A 283 -1.00 21.85 -7.81
CA LEU A 283 -2.13 22.76 -7.98
C LEU A 283 -1.73 24.18 -7.53
N GLN A 284 -1.89 25.16 -8.42
CA GLN A 284 -1.56 26.56 -8.10
C GLN A 284 -2.55 27.22 -7.13
N LYS A 285 -3.75 26.64 -6.98
CA LYS A 285 -4.84 27.16 -6.14
C LYS A 285 -5.11 26.23 -4.97
N SER A 286 -5.61 26.78 -3.86
CA SER A 286 -6.03 25.95 -2.73
C SER A 286 -7.35 25.21 -3.02
N LEU A 287 -7.60 24.08 -2.34
CA LEU A 287 -8.87 23.37 -2.49
C LEU A 287 -10.12 24.24 -2.21
N PRO A 288 -10.13 25.13 -1.19
CA PRO A 288 -11.26 26.06 -0.97
C PRO A 288 -11.50 27.05 -2.11
N GLU A 289 -10.44 27.58 -2.73
CA GLU A 289 -10.54 28.47 -3.89
C GLU A 289 -11.13 27.73 -5.09
N LEU A 290 -10.64 26.51 -5.32
CA LEU A 290 -11.14 25.65 -6.39
C LEU A 290 -12.60 25.25 -6.15
N ALA A 291 -12.97 24.96 -4.90
CA ALA A 291 -14.36 24.67 -4.51
C ALA A 291 -15.30 25.82 -4.85
N SER A 292 -14.91 27.05 -4.49
CA SER A 292 -15.68 28.27 -4.74
C SER A 292 -15.89 28.49 -6.25
N ARG A 293 -14.87 28.23 -7.07
CA ARG A 293 -14.98 28.29 -8.55
C ARG A 293 -15.96 27.26 -9.11
N LEU A 294 -16.00 26.07 -8.50
CA LEU A 294 -16.75 24.92 -9.02
C LEU A 294 -18.18 24.81 -8.49
N GLN A 295 -18.61 25.68 -7.57
CA GLN A 295 -19.96 25.67 -6.99
C GLN A 295 -21.08 25.71 -8.06
N ASN A 296 -20.84 26.40 -9.19
CA ASN A 296 -21.82 26.51 -10.27
C ASN A 296 -21.72 25.38 -11.30
N SER A 297 -20.73 24.48 -11.19
CA SER A 297 -20.50 23.39 -12.13
C SER A 297 -21.17 22.08 -11.72
N GLY A 298 -21.57 21.94 -10.45
CA GLY A 298 -22.19 20.72 -9.93
C GLY A 298 -22.23 20.69 -8.41
N HIS A 299 -22.54 19.52 -7.84
CA HIS A 299 -22.54 19.35 -6.39
C HIS A 299 -21.10 19.24 -5.87
N VAL A 300 -20.68 20.22 -5.08
CA VAL A 300 -19.33 20.30 -4.51
C VAL A 300 -19.32 19.85 -3.05
N THR A 301 -18.48 18.88 -2.73
CA THR A 301 -18.19 18.45 -1.35
C THR A 301 -16.72 18.73 -1.07
N LEU A 302 -16.42 19.49 -0.02
CA LEU A 302 -15.05 19.82 0.38
C LEU A 302 -14.79 19.31 1.79
N ASN A 303 -13.65 18.66 2.00
CA ASN A 303 -13.08 18.44 3.32
C ASN A 303 -11.60 18.86 3.32
N LYS A 304 -10.91 18.67 4.44
CA LYS A 304 -9.49 19.04 4.56
C LYS A 304 -8.53 18.23 3.67
N PHE A 305 -8.98 17.13 3.06
CA PHE A 305 -8.17 16.17 2.33
C PHE A 305 -8.48 16.09 0.83
N LEU A 306 -9.69 16.46 0.42
CA LEU A 306 -10.12 16.42 -0.97
C LEU A 306 -11.22 17.45 -1.26
N LEU A 307 -11.34 17.76 -2.53
CA LEU A 307 -12.48 18.42 -3.14
C LEU A 307 -13.16 17.43 -4.09
N ARG A 308 -14.47 17.26 -3.97
CA ARG A 308 -15.25 16.41 -4.86
C ARG A 308 -16.26 17.25 -5.60
N LEU A 309 -16.30 17.10 -6.92
CA LEU A 309 -17.29 17.68 -7.82
C LEU A 309 -18.06 16.55 -8.48
N ARG A 310 -19.37 16.48 -8.20
CA ARG A 310 -20.30 15.63 -8.96
C ARG A 310 -21.00 16.48 -10.00
N LEU A 311 -20.79 16.14 -11.26
CA LEU A 311 -21.43 16.80 -12.37
C LEU A 311 -22.82 16.18 -12.56
N GLN A 312 -23.88 16.97 -12.37
CA GLN A 312 -25.24 16.58 -12.76
C GLN A 312 -25.47 17.01 -14.21
N ARG A 313 -25.99 16.11 -15.05
CA ARG A 313 -26.20 16.38 -16.47
C ARG A 313 -27.35 17.37 -16.69
N PRO A 314 -27.21 18.40 -17.56
CA PRO A 314 -28.34 18.92 -18.33
C PRO A 314 -28.66 17.96 -19.49
N GLU A 315 -29.94 17.74 -19.78
CA GLU A 315 -30.51 16.73 -20.70
C GLU A 315 -30.06 16.77 -22.20
N LYS A 316 -29.01 17.51 -22.61
CA LYS A 316 -28.76 17.80 -24.04
C LYS A 316 -27.30 17.74 -24.51
N ASP A 317 -26.57 16.65 -24.23
CA ASP A 317 -25.31 16.40 -24.96
C ASP A 317 -25.00 14.92 -25.12
N SER A 318 -24.94 14.47 -26.39
CA SER A 318 -25.13 13.09 -26.85
C SER A 318 -23.86 12.23 -26.95
N ASP A 319 -22.68 12.74 -26.61
CA ASP A 319 -21.42 12.04 -26.92
C ASP A 319 -20.75 11.32 -25.74
N LEU A 320 -21.38 11.32 -24.55
CA LEU A 320 -20.89 10.58 -23.38
C LEU A 320 -21.93 9.53 -22.95
N ARG A 321 -21.54 8.25 -22.87
CA ARG A 321 -22.42 7.17 -22.40
C ARG A 321 -22.65 7.28 -20.87
N GLU A 322 -23.92 7.47 -20.50
CA GLU A 322 -24.63 7.09 -19.24
C GLU A 322 -23.93 7.00 -17.86
N THR A 323 -22.95 7.83 -17.49
CA THR A 323 -22.47 7.82 -16.08
C THR A 323 -22.34 9.20 -15.46
N ASP A 324 -22.83 9.33 -14.22
CA ASP A 324 -22.53 10.45 -13.33
C ASP A 324 -21.01 10.58 -13.23
N VAL A 325 -20.47 11.71 -13.69
CA VAL A 325 -19.03 11.95 -13.65
C VAL A 325 -18.68 12.61 -12.32
N GLU A 326 -17.78 11.97 -11.58
CA GLU A 326 -17.28 12.47 -10.30
C GLU A 326 -15.78 12.78 -10.42
N LEU A 327 -15.42 14.02 -10.14
CA LEU A 327 -14.03 14.46 -10.05
C LEU A 327 -13.67 14.58 -8.57
N THR A 328 -12.69 13.83 -8.12
CA THR A 328 -12.07 13.99 -6.79
C THR A 328 -10.69 14.61 -6.97
N ILE A 329 -10.44 15.76 -6.37
CA ILE A 329 -9.21 16.56 -6.47
C ILE A 329 -8.49 16.59 -5.12
N PHE A 330 -7.18 16.42 -5.13
CA PHE A 330 -6.30 16.38 -3.96
C PHE A 330 -5.44 17.65 -3.83
N PRO A 331 -4.90 17.96 -2.63
CA PRO A 331 -4.09 19.15 -2.39
C PRO A 331 -2.83 19.25 -3.25
N ASP A 332 -2.27 18.11 -3.66
CA ASP A 332 -1.09 18.02 -4.52
C ASP A 332 -1.43 18.16 -6.03
N GLY A 333 -2.70 18.36 -6.35
CA GLY A 333 -3.21 18.52 -7.70
C GLY A 333 -3.60 17.23 -8.41
N ARG A 334 -3.34 16.07 -7.81
CA ARG A 334 -3.86 14.82 -8.37
C ARG A 334 -5.39 14.86 -8.42
N ALA A 335 -5.95 14.18 -9.42
CA ALA A 335 -7.38 13.97 -9.50
C ALA A 335 -7.74 12.56 -9.94
N ILE A 336 -8.85 12.05 -9.40
CA ILE A 336 -9.49 10.81 -9.84
C ILE A 336 -10.80 11.19 -10.50
N ILE A 337 -10.98 10.77 -11.75
CA ILE A 337 -12.17 11.02 -12.56
C ILE A 337 -12.90 9.69 -12.71
N ARG A 338 -14.02 9.54 -12.00
CA ARG A 338 -14.93 8.39 -12.12
C ARG A 338 -16.01 8.69 -13.16
N GLY A 339 -16.44 7.65 -13.89
CA GLY A 339 -17.38 7.75 -15.01
C GLY A 339 -16.71 7.63 -16.38
N THR A 340 -15.40 7.39 -16.43
CA THR A 340 -14.70 7.11 -17.69
C THR A 340 -13.47 6.24 -17.45
N SER A 341 -13.23 5.29 -18.36
CA SER A 341 -11.98 4.54 -18.47
C SER A 341 -11.06 5.08 -19.56
N ASP A 342 -11.48 6.10 -20.32
CA ASP A 342 -10.70 6.70 -21.39
C ASP A 342 -9.81 7.84 -20.85
N PRO A 343 -8.46 7.70 -20.90
CA PRO A 343 -7.54 8.72 -20.44
C PRO A 343 -7.66 10.07 -21.18
N ALA A 344 -8.07 10.07 -22.45
CA ALA A 344 -8.26 11.30 -23.21
C ALA A 344 -9.48 12.09 -22.69
N VAL A 345 -10.60 11.40 -22.45
CA VAL A 345 -11.80 12.00 -21.86
C VAL A 345 -11.51 12.51 -20.45
N ALA A 346 -10.81 11.72 -19.63
CA ALA A 346 -10.40 12.13 -18.30
C ALA A 346 -9.52 13.39 -18.36
N ARG A 347 -8.51 13.45 -19.23
CA ARG A 347 -7.65 14.65 -19.39
C ARG A 347 -8.45 15.87 -19.80
N SER A 348 -9.41 15.72 -20.71
CA SER A 348 -10.30 16.81 -21.12
C SER A 348 -11.13 17.35 -19.94
N LEU A 349 -11.72 16.47 -19.14
CA LEU A 349 -12.47 16.84 -17.93
C LEU A 349 -11.58 17.52 -16.87
N TYR A 350 -10.38 16.99 -16.66
CA TYR A 350 -9.39 17.61 -15.77
C TYR A 350 -9.05 19.03 -16.21
N SER A 351 -8.67 19.22 -17.47
CA SER A 351 -8.32 20.55 -17.99
C SER A 351 -9.51 21.51 -17.96
N ARG A 352 -10.74 21.03 -18.20
CA ARG A 352 -11.94 21.86 -18.20
C ARG A 352 -12.31 22.41 -16.82
N TYR A 353 -12.22 21.59 -15.78
CA TYR A 353 -12.72 21.96 -14.44
C TYR A 353 -11.60 22.30 -13.45
N ILE A 354 -10.41 21.76 -13.65
CA ILE A 354 -9.27 21.91 -12.73
C ILE A 354 -8.20 22.76 -13.39
N GLY A 355 -7.91 22.50 -14.68
CA GLY A 355 -7.06 23.33 -15.51
C GLY A 355 -7.46 24.81 -15.44
N GLY A 356 -6.47 25.66 -15.26
CA GLY A 356 -6.56 27.12 -15.39
C GLY A 356 -5.96 27.53 -16.71
#